data_AF-A0A4Q6DUS9-F1
#
_entry.id   AF-A0A4Q6DUS9-F1
#
_cell.length_a   1.000
_cell.length_b   1.000
_cell.length_c   1.000
_cell.angle_alpha   90.00
_cell.angle_beta   90.00
_cell.angle_gamma   90.00
#
_symmetry.space_group_name_H-M   'P 1'
#
loop_
_entity.id
_entity.type
_entity.pdbx_description
1 polymer ?
#
loop_
_entity_poly.entity_id
_entity_poly.type
_entity_poly.pdbx_seq_one_letter_code
_entity_poly.pdbx_strand_id
1 'polypeptide(L)'
;MKINFKNILNLGLAFILLASSCKENELEEVEPTFARTFSASALKVTVLSKVNALFSWDKSSNAKSYTIELFETADFSGTPKRTVAGISGTALQYTVTGLEGDTKYYARLKAIGTETTGDSSWKTIEFSTDPEQLLNAVDPANIKSTSVTITWPAATVATSLVFTPGNITHTLTATEIANGSATVTGLTPETTYTVKLVNLAKTKGTISFKSGLNLNGYTEISNDAELAAALLASGPQRLALYGGTYTLTSNILVDRNITITAADPARKPVLVGAVFKVSNSAALTLSGLVLNGNATTSNMIDYPTANPALTGALVITGSEIYNYTKGLVYISVACVVESVTINNNIIRDMSCTGASLIDYRNATGGFAKLTDINNNTFYNITTADAQRDLIRIDNVTSFPAHTGNVLKIERNTFNNVLSYANSRYLYARLTSLGITVNNNIIANSLAYYSDQSTTTIAQISGNNYFNAASFYDIAKRKFDVAGNYTTLDPAFLNVAGGNFTVGNELLKASKTGDPRWIK
;
A
#
# COMPACT_ATOMS: atom_id res chain seq x y z
N MET A 1 65.42 -66.01 1.21
CA MET A 1 66.77 -66.60 1.10
C MET A 1 67.08 -66.81 -0.38
N LYS A 2 68.15 -66.14 -0.86
CA LYS A 2 68.95 -66.38 -2.08
C LYS A 2 68.24 -66.72 -3.41
N ILE A 3 68.40 -65.77 -4.34
CA ILE A 3 68.34 -65.88 -5.80
C ILE A 3 69.20 -67.06 -6.28
N ASN A 4 68.79 -67.75 -7.36
CA ASN A 4 69.78 -68.39 -8.23
C ASN A 4 69.41 -68.34 -9.72
N PHE A 5 70.46 -68.07 -10.48
CA PHE A 5 70.52 -67.70 -11.89
C PHE A 5 70.97 -68.92 -12.71
N LYS A 6 70.72 -68.87 -14.03
CA LYS A 6 71.35 -69.65 -15.13
C LYS A 6 70.80 -71.04 -15.41
N ASN A 7 70.18 -71.20 -16.59
CA ASN A 7 70.95 -71.70 -17.73
C ASN A 7 70.25 -71.40 -19.06
N ILE A 8 70.95 -70.58 -19.85
CA ILE A 8 70.75 -70.32 -21.26
C ILE A 8 71.46 -71.44 -22.02
N LEU A 9 70.76 -72.14 -22.92
CA LEU A 9 71.42 -72.88 -24.00
C LEU A 9 71.06 -72.21 -25.33
N ASN A 10 72.07 -71.57 -25.88
CA ASN A 10 72.10 -70.97 -27.20
C ASN A 10 71.99 -72.03 -28.29
N LEU A 11 71.17 -71.76 -29.31
CA LEU A 11 71.49 -72.11 -30.69
C LEU A 11 71.15 -70.90 -31.58
N GLY A 12 72.13 -70.01 -31.74
CA GLY A 12 72.26 -69.21 -32.97
C GLY A 12 72.69 -70.14 -34.10
N LEU A 13 72.51 -69.85 -35.38
CA LEU A 13 72.71 -68.55 -36.01
C LEU A 13 72.25 -68.66 -37.47
N ALA A 14 71.38 -67.77 -37.92
CA ALA A 14 71.35 -67.32 -39.31
C ALA A 14 70.66 -65.94 -39.34
N PHE A 15 71.50 -64.91 -39.30
CA PHE A 15 71.13 -63.51 -39.38
C PHE A 15 71.23 -63.08 -40.86
N ILE A 16 70.48 -62.02 -41.22
CA ILE A 16 70.65 -61.10 -42.37
C ILE A 16 69.72 -61.35 -43.58
N LEU A 17 68.53 -60.72 -43.62
CA LEU A 17 68.26 -59.48 -44.38
C LEU A 17 66.80 -58.97 -44.28
N LEU A 18 66.74 -57.68 -43.96
CA LEU A 18 65.68 -56.65 -43.95
C LEU A 18 64.37 -56.82 -44.77
N ALA A 19 63.29 -56.44 -44.08
CA ALA A 19 62.14 -55.63 -44.52
C ALA A 19 61.23 -56.11 -45.67
N SER A 20 60.05 -56.62 -45.31
CA SER A 20 58.76 -56.12 -45.83
C SER A 20 57.55 -56.73 -45.11
N SER A 21 56.78 -55.84 -44.46
CA SER A 21 55.31 -55.84 -44.36
C SER A 21 54.58 -57.11 -43.93
N CYS A 22 54.27 -57.20 -42.62
CA CYS A 22 52.90 -57.54 -42.19
C CYS A 22 52.36 -56.35 -41.41
N LYS A 23 51.40 -55.65 -42.02
CA LYS A 23 50.73 -54.48 -41.47
C LYS A 23 50.10 -54.81 -40.12
N GLU A 24 50.27 -53.93 -39.15
CA GLU A 24 49.39 -53.87 -38.00
C GLU A 24 47.96 -53.71 -38.52
N ASN A 25 47.10 -54.61 -38.05
CA ASN A 25 45.70 -54.64 -38.43
C ASN A 25 45.03 -53.43 -37.75
N GLU A 26 44.88 -52.33 -38.48
CA GLU A 26 44.03 -51.22 -38.08
C GLU A 26 42.61 -51.75 -37.91
N LEU A 27 42.11 -51.74 -36.68
CA LEU A 27 40.67 -51.73 -36.47
C LEU A 27 40.19 -50.37 -36.96
N GLU A 28 39.76 -50.33 -38.22
CA GLU A 28 39.07 -49.18 -38.79
C GLU A 28 37.82 -48.92 -37.93
N GLU A 29 37.82 -47.82 -37.20
CA GLU A 29 36.68 -47.36 -36.42
C GLU A 29 35.57 -47.02 -37.42
N VAL A 30 34.64 -47.96 -37.63
CA VAL A 30 33.48 -47.75 -38.49
C VAL A 30 32.58 -46.74 -37.80
N GLU A 31 32.78 -45.46 -38.14
CA GLU A 31 31.87 -44.39 -37.75
C GLU A 31 30.47 -44.69 -38.33
N PRO A 32 29.44 -44.87 -37.50
CA PRO A 32 28.10 -45.17 -38.00
C PRO A 32 27.57 -44.00 -38.84
N THR A 33 27.33 -44.25 -40.12
CA THR A 33 26.68 -43.26 -41.01
C THR A 33 25.18 -43.26 -40.77
N PHE A 34 24.65 -42.19 -40.17
CA PHE A 34 23.22 -42.03 -39.94
C PHE A 34 22.55 -41.33 -41.14
N ALA A 35 21.45 -41.91 -41.64
CA ALA A 35 20.67 -41.33 -42.74
C ALA A 35 19.92 -40.03 -42.37
N ARG A 36 19.85 -39.70 -41.07
CA ARG A 36 19.16 -38.51 -40.55
C ARG A 36 19.95 -37.84 -39.43
N THR A 37 19.75 -36.54 -39.30
CA THR A 37 20.24 -35.69 -38.22
C THR A 37 19.52 -36.04 -36.92
N PHE A 38 20.26 -36.10 -35.80
CA PHE A 38 19.65 -36.37 -34.50
C PHE A 38 18.78 -35.19 -34.04
N SER A 39 17.62 -35.47 -33.46
CA SER A 39 16.82 -34.45 -32.79
C SER A 39 17.59 -33.83 -31.63
N ALA A 40 17.47 -32.51 -31.46
CA ALA A 40 18.11 -31.83 -30.35
C ALA A 40 17.62 -32.40 -29.00
N SER A 41 18.53 -32.63 -28.05
CA SER A 41 18.18 -33.02 -26.68
C SER A 41 18.13 -31.80 -25.75
N ALA A 42 17.58 -32.01 -24.55
CA ALA A 42 17.48 -31.00 -23.49
C ALA A 42 16.89 -29.65 -23.92
N LEU A 43 15.91 -29.65 -24.83
CA LEU A 43 15.19 -28.44 -25.23
C LEU A 43 14.55 -27.78 -24.00
N LYS A 44 14.90 -26.53 -23.76
CA LYS A 44 14.36 -25.68 -22.68
C LYS A 44 13.98 -24.31 -23.23
N VAL A 45 13.02 -23.68 -22.56
CA VAL A 45 12.64 -22.28 -22.81
C VAL A 45 12.73 -21.52 -21.50
N THR A 46 13.38 -20.35 -21.53
CA THR A 46 13.35 -19.36 -20.45
C THR A 46 12.71 -18.08 -20.97
N VAL A 47 11.68 -17.60 -20.27
CA VAL A 47 11.02 -16.34 -20.61
C VAL A 47 11.90 -15.20 -20.13
N LEU A 48 12.23 -14.29 -21.04
CA LEU A 48 13.06 -13.11 -20.79
C LEU A 48 12.23 -11.86 -21.02
N SER A 49 12.35 -10.88 -20.12
CA SER A 49 11.68 -9.57 -20.27
C SER A 49 10.18 -9.71 -20.62
N LYS A 50 9.51 -10.70 -20.03
CA LYS A 50 8.09 -11.05 -20.20
C LYS A 50 7.68 -11.62 -21.57
N VAL A 51 8.18 -11.05 -22.65
CA VAL A 51 7.72 -11.31 -24.04
C VAL A 51 8.78 -11.88 -24.97
N ASN A 52 9.94 -12.28 -24.45
CA ASN A 52 10.97 -12.96 -25.23
C ASN A 52 11.16 -14.39 -24.72
N ALA A 53 11.48 -15.32 -25.61
CA ALA A 53 11.71 -16.72 -25.28
C ALA A 53 13.14 -17.11 -25.69
N LEU A 54 13.99 -17.37 -24.70
CA LEU A 54 15.31 -17.97 -24.90
C LEU A 54 15.15 -19.48 -24.98
N PHE A 55 15.30 -20.02 -26.18
CA PHE A 55 15.40 -21.45 -26.42
C PHE A 55 16.85 -21.89 -26.23
N SER A 56 17.07 -23.01 -25.55
CA SER A 56 18.38 -23.65 -25.42
C SER A 56 18.27 -25.15 -25.61
N TRP A 57 19.26 -25.77 -26.26
CA TRP A 57 19.29 -27.20 -26.57
C TRP A 57 20.72 -27.73 -26.69
N ASP A 58 20.88 -29.05 -26.61
CA ASP A 58 22.17 -29.70 -26.86
C ASP A 58 22.43 -29.89 -28.36
N LYS A 59 23.72 -29.94 -28.73
CA LYS A 59 24.15 -30.07 -30.12
C LYS A 59 23.57 -31.33 -30.78
N SER A 60 22.88 -31.16 -31.90
CA SER A 60 22.51 -32.25 -32.81
C SER A 60 23.69 -32.63 -33.72
N SER A 61 24.07 -33.92 -33.74
CA SER A 61 25.06 -34.40 -34.72
C SER A 61 24.52 -34.27 -36.14
N ASN A 62 25.37 -33.79 -37.06
CA ASN A 62 25.07 -33.53 -38.48
C ASN A 62 24.07 -32.39 -38.76
N ALA A 63 23.82 -31.49 -37.80
CA ALA A 63 22.94 -30.34 -38.02
C ALA A 63 23.66 -29.20 -38.79
N LYS A 64 23.14 -28.84 -39.96
CA LYS A 64 23.52 -27.65 -40.73
C LYS A 64 22.92 -26.38 -40.11
N SER A 65 21.67 -26.46 -39.67
CA SER A 65 20.95 -25.37 -39.02
C SER A 65 19.81 -25.89 -38.16
N TYR A 66 19.10 -25.00 -37.46
CA TYR A 66 17.87 -25.31 -36.75
C TYR A 66 16.71 -24.43 -37.21
N THR A 67 15.49 -24.95 -37.05
CA THR A 67 14.24 -24.22 -37.24
C THR A 67 13.39 -24.32 -35.98
N ILE A 68 12.92 -23.18 -35.49
CA ILE A 68 11.96 -23.04 -34.39
C ILE A 68 10.63 -22.55 -34.95
N GLU A 69 9.53 -23.17 -34.55
CA GLU A 69 8.17 -22.71 -34.85
C GLU A 69 7.35 -22.60 -33.56
N LEU A 70 6.56 -21.53 -33.45
CA LEU A 70 5.68 -21.26 -32.30
C LEU A 70 4.22 -21.24 -32.76
N PHE A 71 3.35 -21.90 -32.01
CA PHE A 71 1.91 -21.99 -32.21
C PHE A 71 1.19 -21.62 -30.92
N GLU A 72 -0.10 -21.27 -31.03
CA GLU A 72 -1.01 -21.16 -29.88
C GLU A 72 -1.92 -22.39 -29.76
N THR A 73 -1.77 -23.37 -30.65
CA THR A 73 -2.50 -24.65 -30.71
C THR A 73 -1.58 -25.80 -30.32
N ALA A 74 -2.07 -26.67 -29.42
CA ALA A 74 -1.27 -27.77 -28.86
C ALA A 74 -0.90 -28.85 -29.88
N ASP A 75 -1.68 -28.98 -30.95
CA ASP A 75 -1.51 -29.95 -32.03
C ASP A 75 -0.66 -29.42 -33.19
N PHE A 76 -0.15 -28.18 -33.08
CA PHE A 76 0.63 -27.49 -34.12
C PHE A 76 -0.13 -27.38 -35.46
N SER A 77 -1.46 -27.35 -35.41
CA SER A 77 -2.31 -27.11 -36.57
C SER A 77 -2.32 -25.62 -36.94
N GLY A 78 -2.61 -25.33 -38.22
CA GLY A 78 -2.65 -23.97 -38.74
C GLY A 78 -1.28 -23.39 -39.08
N THR A 79 -1.19 -22.06 -39.14
CA THR A 79 0.06 -21.35 -39.46
C THR A 79 0.81 -21.01 -38.17
N PRO A 80 2.13 -21.25 -38.09
CA PRO A 80 2.93 -20.80 -36.95
C PRO A 80 2.80 -19.29 -36.75
N LYS A 81 2.66 -18.86 -35.49
CA LYS A 81 2.72 -17.44 -35.10
C LYS A 81 4.10 -16.86 -35.36
N ARG A 82 5.14 -17.69 -35.22
CA ARG A 82 6.52 -17.34 -35.52
C ARG A 82 7.24 -18.55 -36.10
N THR A 83 8.01 -18.31 -37.15
CA THR A 83 8.96 -19.27 -37.70
C THR A 83 10.34 -18.62 -37.75
N VAL A 84 11.32 -19.24 -37.12
CA VAL A 84 12.73 -18.83 -37.18
C VAL A 84 13.50 -19.96 -37.83
N ALA A 85 13.95 -19.76 -39.06
CA ALA A 85 14.74 -20.73 -39.81
C ALA A 85 16.20 -20.27 -39.95
N GLY A 86 17.09 -21.20 -40.28
CA GLY A 86 18.49 -20.89 -40.58
C GLY A 86 19.33 -20.53 -39.36
N ILE A 87 18.89 -20.90 -38.15
CA ILE A 87 19.70 -20.75 -36.94
C ILE A 87 20.96 -21.62 -37.13
N SER A 88 22.16 -21.05 -36.96
CA SER A 88 23.42 -21.78 -37.19
C SER A 88 23.44 -23.16 -36.53
N GLY A 89 23.94 -24.19 -37.22
CA GLY A 89 24.09 -25.55 -36.67
C GLY A 89 25.04 -25.63 -35.46
N THR A 90 25.87 -24.60 -35.27
CA THR A 90 26.74 -24.45 -34.09
C THR A 90 26.08 -23.71 -32.92
N ALA A 91 24.91 -23.08 -33.12
CA ALA A 91 24.19 -22.41 -32.05
C ALA A 91 23.50 -23.43 -31.14
N LEU A 92 23.61 -23.19 -29.83
CA LEU A 92 22.97 -24.00 -28.78
C LEU A 92 21.85 -23.23 -28.07
N GLN A 93 21.64 -21.97 -28.46
CA GLN A 93 20.59 -21.13 -27.94
C GLN A 93 20.14 -20.10 -29.00
N TYR A 94 18.88 -19.69 -28.91
CA TYR A 94 18.33 -18.63 -29.73
C TYR A 94 17.20 -17.91 -29.00
N THR A 95 17.19 -16.59 -29.06
CA THR A 95 16.12 -15.78 -28.45
C THR A 95 15.10 -15.35 -29.51
N VAL A 96 13.88 -15.85 -29.38
CA VAL A 96 12.74 -15.34 -30.12
C VAL A 96 12.18 -14.13 -29.36
N THR A 97 12.27 -12.95 -29.95
CA THR A 97 11.83 -11.69 -29.31
C THR A 97 10.44 -11.25 -29.75
N GLY A 98 9.80 -10.38 -28.97
CA GLY A 98 8.57 -9.68 -29.35
C GLY A 98 7.36 -10.61 -29.53
N LEU A 99 7.23 -11.60 -28.65
CA LEU A 99 6.02 -12.43 -28.53
C LEU A 99 4.89 -11.64 -27.88
N GLU A 100 3.66 -12.13 -27.98
CA GLU A 100 2.54 -11.53 -27.24
C GLU A 100 2.66 -11.91 -25.76
N GLY A 101 2.45 -10.96 -24.84
CA GLY A 101 2.37 -11.24 -23.40
C GLY A 101 1.13 -12.03 -23.00
N ASP A 102 1.16 -12.60 -21.79
CA ASP A 102 0.06 -13.40 -21.22
C ASP A 102 -0.50 -14.45 -22.20
N THR A 103 0.40 -15.11 -22.93
CA THR A 103 0.05 -16.00 -24.03
C THR A 103 0.79 -17.33 -23.89
N LYS A 104 0.03 -18.43 -23.94
CA LYS A 104 0.57 -19.79 -23.97
C LYS A 104 1.00 -20.15 -25.39
N TYR A 105 2.25 -20.57 -25.54
CA TYR A 105 2.83 -21.03 -26.79
C TYR A 105 3.20 -22.51 -26.73
N TYR A 106 2.98 -23.19 -27.84
CA TYR A 106 3.47 -24.53 -28.15
C TYR A 106 4.56 -24.39 -29.21
N ALA A 107 5.80 -24.67 -28.85
CA ALA A 107 6.94 -24.53 -29.72
C ALA A 107 7.47 -25.89 -30.16
N ARG A 108 8.06 -25.92 -31.36
CA ARG A 108 8.77 -27.07 -31.89
C ARG A 108 10.11 -26.68 -32.52
N LEU A 109 11.14 -27.49 -32.30
CA LEU A 109 12.50 -27.35 -32.80
C LEU A 109 12.85 -28.54 -33.70
N LYS A 110 13.43 -28.26 -34.88
CA LYS A 110 13.94 -29.27 -35.81
C LYS A 110 15.38 -28.94 -36.19
N ALA A 111 16.26 -29.94 -36.15
CA ALA A 111 17.59 -29.85 -36.72
C ALA A 111 17.51 -30.17 -38.22
N ILE A 112 18.07 -29.27 -39.03
CA ILE A 112 18.15 -29.38 -40.48
C ILE A 112 19.46 -30.05 -40.84
N GLY A 113 19.39 -31.11 -41.62
CA GLY A 113 20.57 -31.88 -42.00
C GLY A 113 21.43 -31.22 -43.08
N THR A 114 22.56 -31.85 -43.37
CA THR A 114 23.39 -31.54 -44.55
C THR A 114 22.80 -32.12 -45.84
N GLU A 115 23.42 -31.87 -47.00
CA GLU A 115 22.96 -32.36 -48.30
C GLU A 115 22.85 -33.88 -48.40
N THR A 116 23.57 -34.62 -47.55
CA THR A 116 23.61 -36.08 -47.53
C THR A 116 22.83 -36.72 -46.37
N THR A 117 22.25 -35.91 -45.47
CA THR A 117 21.56 -36.39 -44.26
C THR A 117 20.18 -35.74 -44.13
N GLY A 118 19.12 -36.53 -43.92
CA GLY A 118 17.78 -35.99 -43.72
C GLY A 118 17.62 -35.18 -42.41
N ASP A 119 16.57 -34.37 -42.34
CA ASP A 119 16.21 -33.61 -41.14
C ASP A 119 15.83 -34.53 -39.96
N SER A 120 15.98 -33.99 -38.74
CA SER A 120 15.53 -34.66 -37.52
C SER A 120 14.00 -34.66 -37.40
N SER A 121 13.49 -35.51 -36.50
CA SER A 121 12.12 -35.34 -35.98
C SER A 121 12.02 -34.06 -35.14
N TRP A 122 10.81 -33.49 -35.07
CA TRP A 122 10.53 -32.34 -34.21
C TRP A 122 10.63 -32.69 -32.73
N LYS A 123 11.17 -31.75 -31.95
CA LYS A 123 11.09 -31.74 -30.48
C LYS A 123 10.20 -30.61 -30.04
N THR A 124 9.29 -30.89 -29.12
CA THR A 124 8.24 -29.95 -28.71
C THR A 124 8.45 -29.48 -27.27
N ILE A 125 7.98 -28.27 -26.97
CA ILE A 125 7.95 -27.71 -25.61
C ILE A 125 6.81 -26.69 -25.54
N GLU A 126 6.19 -26.54 -24.38
CA GLU A 126 5.24 -25.46 -24.12
C GLU A 126 5.80 -24.47 -23.10
N PHE A 127 5.39 -23.21 -23.22
CA PHE A 127 5.72 -22.14 -22.27
C PHE A 127 4.66 -21.04 -22.34
N SER A 128 4.61 -20.16 -21.35
CA SER A 128 3.75 -18.97 -21.36
C SER A 128 4.61 -17.73 -21.19
N THR A 129 4.32 -16.68 -21.94
CA THR A 129 4.86 -15.34 -21.70
C THR A 129 4.20 -14.70 -20.48
N ASP A 130 4.89 -13.78 -19.82
CA ASP A 130 4.33 -13.05 -18.69
C ASP A 130 3.44 -11.88 -19.16
N PRO A 131 2.53 -11.37 -18.31
CA PRO A 131 1.76 -10.16 -18.60
C PRO A 131 2.64 -8.92 -18.84
N GLU A 132 2.40 -8.25 -19.97
CA GLU A 132 3.04 -6.98 -20.31
C GLU A 132 2.67 -5.88 -19.30
N GLN A 133 3.61 -4.96 -19.07
CA GLN A 133 3.36 -3.72 -18.33
C GLN A 133 3.97 -2.56 -19.10
N LEU A 134 3.19 -2.01 -20.04
CA LEU A 134 3.58 -0.84 -20.83
C LEU A 134 2.99 0.46 -20.28
N LEU A 135 2.08 0.41 -19.32
CA LEU A 135 1.58 1.63 -18.69
C LEU A 135 2.63 2.20 -17.73
N ASN A 136 2.90 3.49 -17.86
CA ASN A 136 3.71 4.22 -16.88
C ASN A 136 2.89 4.48 -15.61
N ALA A 137 3.58 4.76 -14.50
CA ALA A 137 2.92 5.28 -13.30
C ALA A 137 2.10 6.55 -13.65
N VAL A 138 0.86 6.63 -13.17
CA VAL A 138 0.04 7.83 -13.38
C VAL A 138 0.63 8.95 -12.55
N ASP A 139 1.09 10.01 -13.20
CA ASP A 139 1.53 11.23 -12.53
C ASP A 139 0.34 11.84 -11.76
N PRO A 140 0.46 12.07 -10.43
CA PRO A 140 -0.59 12.73 -9.66
C PRO A 140 -1.07 14.07 -10.26
N ALA A 141 -0.19 14.83 -10.92
CA ALA A 141 -0.56 16.10 -11.56
C ALA A 141 -1.57 15.92 -12.72
N ASN A 142 -1.58 14.73 -13.33
CA ASN A 142 -2.47 14.35 -14.43
C ASN A 142 -3.82 13.79 -13.95
N ILE A 143 -4.01 13.57 -12.65
CA ILE A 143 -5.26 13.10 -12.08
C ILE A 143 -6.14 14.30 -11.74
N LYS A 144 -7.34 14.33 -12.31
CA LYS A 144 -8.39 15.31 -12.01
C LYS A 144 -9.61 14.59 -11.44
N SER A 145 -10.60 15.37 -11.01
CA SER A 145 -11.83 14.83 -10.44
C SER A 145 -12.64 13.99 -11.43
N THR A 146 -12.66 14.41 -12.70
CA THR A 146 -13.46 13.78 -13.75
C THR A 146 -12.64 13.35 -14.97
N SER A 147 -11.31 13.48 -14.92
CA SER A 147 -10.42 13.07 -16.00
C SER A 147 -9.05 12.62 -15.51
N VAL A 148 -8.32 11.90 -16.37
CA VAL A 148 -6.93 11.51 -16.14
C VAL A 148 -6.16 11.49 -17.46
N THR A 149 -4.87 11.78 -17.43
CA THR A 149 -3.95 11.46 -18.55
C THR A 149 -3.17 10.19 -18.24
N ILE A 150 -3.29 9.19 -19.11
CA ILE A 150 -2.59 7.92 -19.05
C ILE A 150 -1.48 7.92 -20.10
N THR A 151 -0.29 7.40 -19.76
CA THR A 151 0.87 7.37 -20.65
C THR A 151 1.50 5.98 -20.74
N TRP A 152 2.14 5.71 -21.88
CA TRP A 152 2.83 4.48 -22.25
C TRP A 152 3.91 4.80 -23.30
N PRO A 153 4.79 3.86 -23.69
CA PRO A 153 5.78 4.12 -24.74
C PRO A 153 5.14 4.57 -26.07
N ALA A 154 5.68 5.63 -26.66
CA ALA A 154 5.28 6.13 -27.97
C ALA A 154 5.29 5.03 -29.05
N ALA A 155 4.37 5.12 -30.00
CA ALA A 155 4.18 4.16 -31.09
C ALA A 155 3.88 2.70 -30.65
N THR A 156 3.40 2.49 -29.42
CA THR A 156 2.91 1.17 -28.98
C THR A 156 1.67 0.77 -29.75
N VAL A 157 1.64 -0.44 -30.29
CA VAL A 157 0.45 -1.00 -30.94
C VAL A 157 -0.62 -1.31 -29.88
N ALA A 158 -1.63 -0.45 -29.80
CA ALA A 158 -2.78 -0.57 -28.89
C ALA A 158 -4.04 0.01 -29.54
N THR A 159 -5.21 -0.40 -29.07
CA THR A 159 -6.51 0.01 -29.61
C THR A 159 -7.33 0.82 -28.63
N SER A 160 -7.23 0.55 -27.33
CA SER A 160 -8.06 1.25 -26.33
C SER A 160 -7.48 1.24 -24.92
N LEU A 161 -8.00 2.15 -24.09
CA LEU A 161 -7.90 2.11 -22.65
C LEU A 161 -9.25 1.71 -22.06
N VAL A 162 -9.27 0.74 -21.15
CA VAL A 162 -10.49 0.25 -20.49
C VAL A 162 -10.39 0.48 -19.00
N PHE A 163 -11.34 1.23 -18.45
CA PHE A 163 -11.39 1.63 -17.04
C PHE A 163 -12.46 0.82 -16.29
N THR A 164 -12.14 0.44 -15.07
CA THR A 164 -13.06 -0.23 -14.14
C THR A 164 -12.92 0.41 -12.75
N PRO A 165 -14.00 0.84 -12.08
CA PRO A 165 -15.42 0.73 -12.45
C PRO A 165 -15.84 1.70 -13.56
N GLY A 166 -17.12 1.71 -13.93
CA GLY A 166 -17.71 2.72 -14.82
C GLY A 166 -17.81 2.33 -16.30
N ASN A 167 -17.28 1.18 -16.71
CA ASN A 167 -17.32 0.68 -18.10
C ASN A 167 -16.83 1.72 -19.13
N ILE A 168 -15.88 2.59 -18.75
CA ILE A 168 -15.36 3.63 -19.63
C ILE A 168 -14.33 2.98 -20.56
N THR A 169 -14.58 3.01 -21.86
CA THR A 169 -13.66 2.55 -22.89
C THR A 169 -13.29 3.71 -23.80
N HIS A 170 -12.01 4.08 -23.81
CA HIS A 170 -11.47 5.12 -24.68
C HIS A 170 -10.76 4.47 -25.86
N THR A 171 -11.29 4.65 -27.07
CA THR A 171 -10.63 4.17 -28.30
C THR A 171 -9.50 5.11 -28.67
N LEU A 172 -8.29 4.57 -28.83
CA LEU A 172 -7.10 5.38 -29.10
C LEU A 172 -7.09 5.88 -30.54
N THR A 173 -6.78 7.16 -30.69
CA THR A 173 -6.51 7.80 -31.99
C THR A 173 -5.08 7.55 -32.45
N ALA A 174 -4.81 7.75 -33.75
CA ALA A 174 -3.46 7.63 -34.30
C ALA A 174 -2.45 8.57 -33.60
N THR A 175 -2.89 9.78 -33.22
CA THR A 175 -2.05 10.75 -32.51
C THR A 175 -1.72 10.29 -31.08
N GLU A 176 -2.69 9.74 -30.35
CA GLU A 176 -2.46 9.21 -29.00
C GLU A 176 -1.51 8.00 -29.03
N ILE A 177 -1.63 7.13 -30.04
CA ILE A 177 -0.70 6.02 -30.27
C ILE A 177 0.71 6.55 -30.57
N ALA A 178 0.84 7.53 -31.48
CA ALA A 178 2.12 8.11 -31.83
C ALA A 178 2.81 8.77 -30.62
N ASN A 179 2.04 9.45 -29.77
CA ASN A 179 2.56 10.14 -28.59
C ASN A 179 2.76 9.23 -27.37
N GLY A 180 2.05 8.11 -27.31
CA GLY A 180 2.03 7.25 -26.12
C GLY A 180 1.23 7.87 -24.95
N SER A 181 0.17 8.60 -25.23
CA SER A 181 -0.60 9.31 -24.19
C SER A 181 -2.04 9.58 -24.62
N ALA A 182 -3.00 9.42 -23.71
CA ALA A 182 -4.40 9.82 -23.90
C ALA A 182 -4.98 10.43 -22.62
N THR A 183 -5.79 11.47 -22.79
CA THR A 183 -6.59 12.06 -21.70
C THR A 183 -8.02 11.56 -21.77
N VAL A 184 -8.47 10.88 -20.72
CA VAL A 184 -9.79 10.26 -20.63
C VAL A 184 -10.64 11.01 -19.62
N THR A 185 -11.83 11.45 -20.04
CA THR A 185 -12.82 12.15 -19.21
C THR A 185 -13.98 11.23 -18.80
N GLY A 186 -14.89 11.72 -17.97
CA GLY A 186 -16.08 10.97 -17.53
C GLY A 186 -15.84 10.11 -16.29
N LEU A 187 -14.76 10.37 -15.56
CA LEU A 187 -14.52 9.73 -14.27
C LEU A 187 -15.49 10.27 -13.21
N THR A 188 -15.89 9.41 -12.29
CA THR A 188 -16.54 9.77 -11.03
C THR A 188 -15.44 10.23 -10.06
N PRO A 189 -15.57 11.39 -9.40
CA PRO A 189 -14.61 11.84 -8.39
C PRO A 189 -14.38 10.81 -7.27
N GLU A 190 -13.21 10.87 -6.65
CA GLU A 190 -12.82 10.04 -5.51
C GLU A 190 -13.00 8.52 -5.69
N THR A 191 -12.93 8.03 -6.93
CA THR A 191 -13.16 6.64 -7.28
C THR A 191 -11.84 5.98 -7.67
N THR A 192 -11.53 4.82 -7.10
CA THR A 192 -10.37 4.02 -7.50
C THR A 192 -10.67 3.32 -8.82
N TYR A 193 -9.92 3.68 -9.85
CA TYR A 193 -9.96 3.06 -11.17
C TYR A 193 -8.80 2.09 -11.36
N THR A 194 -9.07 1.00 -12.05
CA THR A 194 -8.07 0.17 -12.72
C THR A 194 -8.21 0.38 -14.22
N VAL A 195 -7.10 0.68 -14.89
CA VAL A 195 -7.03 0.92 -16.33
C VAL A 195 -6.21 -0.17 -16.97
N LYS A 196 -6.72 -0.71 -18.07
CA LYS A 196 -5.97 -1.62 -18.96
C LYS A 196 -5.70 -0.92 -20.27
N LEU A 197 -4.44 -0.92 -20.71
CA LEU A 197 -4.10 -0.68 -22.11
C LEU A 197 -4.32 -2.00 -22.85
N VAL A 198 -5.11 -1.98 -23.92
CA VAL A 198 -5.42 -3.20 -24.68
C VAL A 198 -5.11 -3.02 -26.16
N ASN A 199 -4.68 -4.10 -26.79
CA ASN A 199 -4.64 -4.26 -28.24
C ASN A 199 -5.65 -5.35 -28.61
N LEU A 200 -6.80 -4.96 -29.15
CA LEU A 200 -7.94 -5.84 -29.35
C LEU A 200 -8.37 -6.49 -28.02
N ALA A 201 -8.19 -7.81 -27.87
CA ALA A 201 -8.52 -8.55 -26.65
C ALA A 201 -7.35 -8.71 -25.67
N LYS A 202 -6.13 -8.31 -26.06
CA LYS A 202 -4.90 -8.59 -25.28
C LYS A 202 -4.53 -7.42 -24.41
N THR A 203 -4.25 -7.67 -23.13
CA THR A 203 -3.81 -6.64 -22.18
C THR A 203 -2.32 -6.37 -22.35
N LYS A 204 -1.97 -5.09 -22.50
CA LYS A 204 -0.62 -4.57 -22.71
C LYS A 204 -0.04 -3.86 -21.48
N GLY A 205 -0.90 -3.51 -20.53
CA GLY A 205 -0.51 -2.96 -19.24
C GLY A 205 -1.73 -2.77 -18.36
N THR A 206 -1.52 -2.77 -17.05
CA THR A 206 -2.58 -2.52 -16.06
C THR A 206 -2.07 -1.58 -14.99
N ILE A 207 -2.81 -0.52 -14.68
CA ILE A 207 -2.48 0.40 -13.58
C ILE A 207 -3.73 0.77 -12.80
N SER A 208 -3.56 1.15 -11.53
CA SER A 208 -4.65 1.69 -10.72
C SER A 208 -4.30 3.08 -10.20
N PHE A 209 -5.32 3.95 -10.13
CA PHE A 209 -5.23 5.29 -9.56
C PHE A 209 -6.59 5.68 -8.94
N LYS A 210 -6.64 6.70 -8.09
CA LYS A 210 -7.90 7.26 -7.57
C LYS A 210 -8.14 8.61 -8.22
N SER A 211 -9.32 8.85 -8.80
CA SER A 211 -9.68 10.15 -9.34
C SER A 211 -9.70 11.24 -8.26
N GLY A 212 -9.48 12.48 -8.68
CA GLY A 212 -9.34 13.63 -7.79
C GLY A 212 -10.62 14.02 -7.04
N LEU A 213 -10.49 14.94 -6.09
CA LEU A 213 -11.60 15.49 -5.31
C LEU A 213 -12.49 16.39 -6.17
N ASN A 214 -13.80 16.36 -5.98
CA ASN A 214 -14.69 17.36 -6.57
C ASN A 214 -14.58 18.69 -5.82
N LEU A 215 -13.89 19.66 -6.42
CA LEU A 215 -13.67 20.99 -5.82
C LEU A 215 -14.78 22.01 -6.16
N ASN A 216 -15.87 21.60 -6.82
CA ASN A 216 -16.95 22.52 -7.13
C ASN A 216 -17.54 23.16 -5.85
N GLY A 217 -17.55 24.49 -5.83
CA GLY A 217 -18.00 25.28 -4.69
C GLY A 217 -17.01 25.35 -3.53
N TYR A 218 -15.73 25.01 -3.76
CA TYR A 218 -14.62 25.38 -2.89
C TYR A 218 -13.91 26.62 -3.45
N THR A 219 -13.46 27.50 -2.55
CA THR A 219 -12.43 28.48 -2.84
C THR A 219 -11.09 27.75 -2.82
N GLU A 220 -10.39 27.76 -3.95
CA GLU A 220 -9.06 27.17 -4.06
C GLU A 220 -8.01 28.12 -3.48
N ILE A 221 -7.10 27.58 -2.67
CA ILE A 221 -6.10 28.32 -1.90
C ILE A 221 -4.72 27.75 -2.22
N SER A 222 -3.78 28.61 -2.61
CA SER A 222 -2.42 28.25 -3.03
C SER A 222 -1.33 28.90 -2.19
N ASN A 223 -1.66 29.87 -1.33
CA ASN A 223 -0.71 30.57 -0.48
C ASN A 223 -1.36 31.16 0.80
N ASP A 224 -0.50 31.62 1.72
CA ASP A 224 -0.88 32.14 3.05
C ASP A 224 -1.79 33.37 2.98
N ALA A 225 -1.57 34.25 1.99
CA ALA A 225 -2.37 35.47 1.84
C ALA A 225 -3.81 35.14 1.41
N GLU A 226 -3.98 34.19 0.49
CA GLU A 226 -5.29 33.68 0.08
C GLU A 226 -6.00 32.98 1.25
N LEU A 227 -5.29 32.16 2.01
CA LEU A 227 -5.85 31.50 3.19
C LEU A 227 -6.34 32.52 4.22
N ALA A 228 -5.51 33.52 4.54
CA ALA A 228 -5.85 34.57 5.48
C ALA A 228 -7.06 35.38 5.02
N ALA A 229 -7.11 35.78 3.74
CA ALA A 229 -8.23 36.50 3.17
C ALA A 229 -9.53 35.68 3.22
N ALA A 230 -9.46 34.40 2.87
CA ALA A 230 -10.62 33.51 2.89
C ALA A 230 -11.16 33.27 4.30
N LEU A 231 -10.29 33.15 5.30
CA LEU A 231 -10.68 33.00 6.71
C LEU A 231 -11.33 34.27 7.30
N LEU A 232 -11.04 35.45 6.75
CA LEU A 232 -11.69 36.71 7.14
C LEU A 232 -13.05 36.92 6.46
N ALA A 233 -13.28 36.31 5.30
CA ALA A 233 -14.48 36.50 4.49
C ALA A 233 -15.76 36.05 5.21
N SER A 234 -16.81 36.89 5.15
CA SER A 234 -18.10 36.64 5.81
C SER A 234 -18.82 35.41 5.27
N GLY A 235 -19.63 34.77 6.12
CA GLY A 235 -20.43 33.60 5.74
C GLY A 235 -19.63 32.30 5.67
N PRO A 236 -20.30 31.16 5.42
CA PRO A 236 -19.65 29.84 5.40
C PRO A 236 -18.50 29.75 4.40
N GLN A 237 -17.38 29.15 4.82
CA GLN A 237 -16.19 28.99 3.98
C GLN A 237 -15.96 27.51 3.66
N ARG A 238 -15.70 27.21 2.38
CA ARG A 238 -15.27 25.90 1.90
C ARG A 238 -13.97 26.09 1.14
N LEU A 239 -12.86 25.69 1.74
CA LEU A 239 -11.51 25.98 1.26
C LEU A 239 -10.80 24.70 0.82
N ALA A 240 -10.27 24.69 -0.39
CA ALA A 240 -9.45 23.60 -0.93
C ALA A 240 -8.00 24.08 -1.05
N LEU A 241 -7.12 23.57 -0.20
CA LEU A 241 -5.73 24.01 -0.13
C LEU A 241 -4.85 23.10 -1.00
N TYR A 242 -4.13 23.71 -1.92
CA TYR A 242 -3.08 23.02 -2.68
C TYR A 242 -1.88 22.70 -1.79
N GLY A 243 -1.18 21.62 -2.13
CA GLY A 243 0.02 21.18 -1.43
C GLY A 243 1.06 22.30 -1.32
N GLY A 244 1.63 22.44 -0.13
CA GLY A 244 2.50 23.55 0.25
C GLY A 244 2.52 23.70 1.77
N THR A 245 3.28 24.68 2.27
CA THR A 245 3.32 25.01 3.70
C THR A 245 2.65 26.36 3.92
N TYR A 246 1.69 26.39 4.85
CA TYR A 246 0.96 27.56 5.29
C TYR A 246 1.33 27.85 6.74
N THR A 247 1.90 29.02 7.01
CA THR A 247 2.36 29.38 8.36
C THR A 247 1.37 30.31 9.04
N LEU A 248 0.76 29.85 10.13
CA LEU A 248 -0.26 30.58 10.85
C LEU A 248 0.37 31.25 12.07
N THR A 249 0.43 32.58 12.05
CA THR A 249 0.99 33.40 13.15
C THR A 249 -0.07 33.82 14.18
N SER A 250 -1.34 33.57 13.91
CA SER A 250 -2.47 33.87 14.79
C SER A 250 -3.44 32.70 14.86
N ASN A 251 -4.23 32.67 15.93
CA ASN A 251 -5.35 31.74 16.05
C ASN A 251 -6.37 31.97 14.91
N ILE A 252 -6.97 30.90 14.42
CA ILE A 252 -8.05 30.90 13.42
C ILE A 252 -9.38 30.98 14.18
N LEU A 253 -10.12 32.08 14.00
CA LEU A 253 -11.48 32.19 14.51
C LEU A 253 -12.42 31.36 13.63
N VAL A 254 -13.21 30.49 14.26
CA VAL A 254 -14.25 29.69 13.61
C VAL A 254 -15.59 30.09 14.23
N ASP A 255 -16.16 31.19 13.73
CA ASP A 255 -17.44 31.78 14.17
C ASP A 255 -18.57 31.58 13.15
N ARG A 256 -18.28 30.84 12.09
CA ARG A 256 -19.15 30.42 10.99
C ARG A 256 -18.69 29.04 10.52
N ASN A 257 -19.51 28.36 9.72
CA ASN A 257 -19.12 27.04 9.22
C ASN A 257 -17.89 27.15 8.33
N ILE A 258 -16.82 26.43 8.68
CA ILE A 258 -15.57 26.40 7.90
C ILE A 258 -15.24 24.95 7.56
N THR A 259 -14.98 24.70 6.28
CA THR A 259 -14.39 23.45 5.77
C THR A 259 -13.04 23.76 5.16
N ILE A 260 -12.01 23.03 5.56
CA ILE A 260 -10.67 23.08 4.97
C ILE A 260 -10.30 21.67 4.53
N THR A 261 -10.04 21.48 3.25
CA THR A 261 -9.65 20.20 2.67
C THR A 261 -8.39 20.32 1.84
N ALA A 262 -7.61 19.25 1.71
CA ALA A 262 -6.61 19.17 0.65
C ALA A 262 -7.29 19.21 -0.72
N ALA A 263 -6.74 20.01 -1.65
CA ALA A 263 -7.15 20.01 -3.05
C ALA A 263 -6.67 18.73 -3.78
N ASP A 264 -5.57 18.13 -3.29
CA ASP A 264 -4.97 16.91 -3.81
C ASP A 264 -4.61 15.96 -2.65
N PRO A 265 -5.30 14.82 -2.49
CA PRO A 265 -5.02 13.86 -1.42
C PRO A 265 -3.58 13.29 -1.44
N ALA A 266 -2.92 13.29 -2.59
CA ALA A 266 -1.53 12.84 -2.72
C ALA A 266 -0.52 13.89 -2.24
N ARG A 267 -0.93 15.16 -2.15
CA ARG A 267 -0.09 16.29 -1.73
C ARG A 267 -0.82 17.11 -0.66
N LYS A 268 -0.89 16.54 0.54
CA LYS A 268 -1.54 17.19 1.69
C LYS A 268 -0.87 18.55 2.01
N PRO A 269 -1.64 19.63 2.16
CA PRO A 269 -1.11 20.92 2.61
C PRO A 269 -0.70 20.85 4.09
N VAL A 270 0.39 21.54 4.44
CA VAL A 270 0.93 21.61 5.80
C VAL A 270 0.55 22.94 6.43
N LEU A 271 -0.30 22.90 7.46
CA LEU A 271 -0.63 24.07 8.27
C LEU A 271 0.23 24.04 9.53
N VAL A 272 1.11 25.03 9.67
CA VAL A 272 2.03 25.15 10.80
C VAL A 272 1.48 26.17 11.78
N GLY A 273 1.36 25.77 13.06
CA GLY A 273 0.97 26.66 14.16
C GLY A 273 -0.53 26.89 14.32
N ALA A 274 -1.37 26.25 13.52
CA ALA A 274 -2.82 26.49 13.52
C ALA A 274 -3.49 26.10 14.86
N VAL A 275 -4.26 27.05 15.43
CA VAL A 275 -5.19 26.82 16.54
C VAL A 275 -6.57 27.30 16.10
N PHE A 276 -7.56 26.43 16.14
CA PHE A 276 -8.94 26.75 15.75
C PHE A 276 -9.77 27.10 16.99
N LYS A 277 -10.28 28.33 17.04
CA LYS A 277 -11.11 28.86 18.12
C LYS A 277 -12.58 28.83 17.70
N VAL A 278 -13.30 27.79 18.09
CA VAL A 278 -14.69 27.56 17.66
C VAL A 278 -15.67 28.34 18.53
N SER A 279 -16.57 29.10 17.92
CA SER A 279 -17.54 29.98 18.57
C SER A 279 -18.84 30.11 17.76
N ASN A 280 -19.83 30.85 18.27
CA ASN A 280 -21.07 31.23 17.54
C ASN A 280 -21.80 30.07 16.84
N SER A 281 -21.87 28.92 17.51
CA SER A 281 -22.51 27.71 16.99
C SER A 281 -21.91 27.13 15.70
N ALA A 282 -20.70 27.55 15.31
CA ALA A 282 -20.05 27.12 14.08
C ALA A 282 -19.71 25.62 14.04
N ALA A 283 -19.71 25.06 12.82
CA ALA A 283 -19.12 23.75 12.51
C ALA A 283 -17.72 23.90 11.87
N LEU A 284 -16.84 22.93 12.14
CA LEU A 284 -15.50 22.88 11.56
C LEU A 284 -15.23 21.50 10.95
N THR A 285 -14.83 21.48 9.68
CA THR A 285 -14.39 20.27 8.99
C THR A 285 -12.96 20.44 8.49
N LEU A 286 -12.07 19.52 8.88
CA LEU A 286 -10.68 19.45 8.46
C LEU A 286 -10.43 18.10 7.79
N SER A 287 -10.01 18.09 6.52
CA SER A 287 -9.87 16.86 5.73
C SER A 287 -8.56 16.79 4.95
N GLY A 288 -7.80 15.70 5.12
CA GLY A 288 -6.60 15.44 4.33
C GLY A 288 -5.46 16.43 4.59
N LEU A 289 -5.38 17.04 5.77
CA LEU A 289 -4.37 18.07 6.09
C LEU A 289 -3.19 17.47 6.84
N VAL A 290 -2.06 18.18 6.81
CA VAL A 290 -1.00 18.01 7.80
C VAL A 290 -1.07 19.20 8.76
N LEU A 291 -1.27 18.93 10.04
CA LEU A 291 -1.47 19.92 11.10
C LEU A 291 -0.32 19.81 12.10
N ASN A 292 0.61 20.75 12.00
CA ASN A 292 1.86 20.74 12.76
C ASN A 292 1.84 21.86 13.81
N GLY A 293 1.78 21.50 15.10
CA GLY A 293 1.85 22.46 16.20
C GLY A 293 3.23 23.09 16.45
N ASN A 294 4.23 22.77 15.62
CA ASN A 294 5.60 23.29 15.69
C ASN A 294 6.28 23.15 17.07
N ALA A 295 5.81 22.20 17.88
CA ALA A 295 6.26 21.94 19.26
C ALA A 295 6.14 23.15 20.21
N THR A 296 5.41 24.18 19.81
CA THR A 296 5.19 25.41 20.61
C THR A 296 3.70 25.75 20.74
N THR A 297 2.88 25.29 19.80
CA THR A 297 1.45 25.57 19.79
C THR A 297 0.73 24.74 20.84
N SER A 298 -0.27 25.34 21.49
CA SER A 298 -0.99 24.77 22.63
C SER A 298 -1.95 23.63 22.25
N ASN A 299 -3.27 23.80 22.43
CA ASN A 299 -4.27 22.88 21.89
C ASN A 299 -4.47 23.15 20.39
N MET A 300 -4.92 22.15 19.65
CA MET A 300 -5.29 22.34 18.24
C MET A 300 -6.68 22.98 18.09
N ILE A 301 -7.68 22.45 18.79
CA ILE A 301 -9.05 22.96 18.80
C ILE A 301 -9.38 23.46 20.21
N ASP A 302 -9.86 24.70 20.31
CA ASP A 302 -10.39 25.26 21.55
C ASP A 302 -11.79 25.84 21.35
N TYR A 303 -12.65 25.65 22.34
CA TYR A 303 -13.94 26.32 22.47
C TYR A 303 -13.83 27.39 23.56
N PRO A 304 -13.47 28.65 23.23
CA PRO A 304 -13.10 29.65 24.23
C PRO A 304 -14.30 30.38 24.85
N THR A 305 -15.49 30.30 24.24
CA THR A 305 -16.63 31.14 24.61
C THR A 305 -17.83 30.28 25.00
N ALA A 306 -18.47 30.60 26.13
CA ALA A 306 -19.71 29.95 26.51
C ALA A 306 -20.80 30.22 25.47
N ASN A 307 -21.55 29.18 25.10
CA ASN A 307 -22.65 29.22 24.16
C ASN A 307 -23.76 28.27 24.62
N PRO A 308 -24.93 28.78 25.04
CA PRO A 308 -26.06 27.93 25.41
C PRO A 308 -26.73 27.28 24.19
N ALA A 309 -26.52 27.83 22.99
CA ALA A 309 -27.01 27.21 21.76
C ALA A 309 -26.12 26.04 21.36
N LEU A 310 -26.73 25.08 20.66
CA LEU A 310 -26.01 23.94 20.11
C LEU A 310 -24.93 24.43 19.15
N THR A 311 -23.69 23.98 19.39
CA THR A 311 -22.56 24.25 18.51
C THR A 311 -22.41 23.16 17.47
N GLY A 312 -22.10 23.56 16.24
CA GLY A 312 -21.95 22.66 15.11
C GLY A 312 -20.87 21.59 15.30
N ALA A 313 -20.90 20.60 14.42
CA ALA A 313 -19.99 19.47 14.47
C ALA A 313 -18.52 19.87 14.23
N LEU A 314 -17.60 19.17 14.91
CA LEU A 314 -16.19 19.12 14.58
C LEU A 314 -15.90 17.80 13.87
N VAL A 315 -15.33 17.86 12.67
CA VAL A 315 -14.92 16.69 11.89
C VAL A 315 -13.45 16.84 11.50
N ILE A 316 -12.62 15.87 11.88
CA ILE A 316 -11.22 15.79 11.50
C ILE A 316 -10.98 14.43 10.85
N THR A 317 -10.64 14.41 9.55
CA THR A 317 -10.48 13.17 8.81
C THR A 317 -9.29 13.13 7.87
N GLY A 318 -8.73 11.94 7.65
CA GLY A 318 -7.65 11.71 6.67
C GLY A 318 -6.37 12.48 6.94
N SER A 319 -6.23 13.07 8.13
CA SER A 319 -5.22 14.07 8.43
C SER A 319 -4.06 13.51 9.24
N GLU A 320 -2.92 14.19 9.18
CA GLU A 320 -1.76 13.95 10.06
C GLU A 320 -1.66 15.10 11.04
N ILE A 321 -1.59 14.80 12.34
CA ILE A 321 -1.63 15.80 13.40
C ILE A 321 -0.48 15.53 14.36
N TYR A 322 0.39 16.51 14.57
CA TYR A 322 1.55 16.32 15.43
C TYR A 322 2.15 17.59 16.03
N ASN A 323 3.02 17.40 17.02
CA ASN A 323 3.80 18.45 17.67
C ASN A 323 2.97 19.58 18.33
N TYR A 324 1.77 19.30 18.81
CA TYR A 324 1.08 20.22 19.72
C TYR A 324 1.51 19.92 21.17
N THR A 325 1.71 20.99 21.93
CA THR A 325 2.23 20.91 23.30
C THR A 325 1.17 20.51 24.34
N LYS A 326 -0.11 20.66 24.00
CA LYS A 326 -1.24 20.28 24.85
C LYS A 326 -2.11 19.21 24.18
N GLY A 327 -3.43 19.37 24.17
CA GLY A 327 -4.39 18.42 23.64
C GLY A 327 -4.83 18.70 22.20
N LEU A 328 -5.62 17.78 21.67
CA LEU A 328 -6.29 17.90 20.38
C LEU A 328 -7.55 18.77 20.49
N VAL A 329 -8.41 18.51 21.48
CA VAL A 329 -9.69 19.23 21.66
C VAL A 329 -9.85 19.67 23.11
N TYR A 330 -10.18 20.93 23.32
CA TYR A 330 -10.42 21.49 24.64
C TYR A 330 -11.76 22.24 24.71
N ILE A 331 -12.61 21.80 25.65
CA ILE A 331 -13.89 22.44 25.98
C ILE A 331 -13.89 22.71 27.48
N SER A 332 -13.86 23.97 27.90
CA SER A 332 -13.82 24.35 29.33
C SER A 332 -14.89 25.35 29.76
N VAL A 333 -15.75 25.72 28.81
CA VAL A 333 -16.84 26.70 28.96
C VAL A 333 -18.17 26.01 28.69
N ALA A 334 -19.26 26.60 29.15
CA ALA A 334 -20.61 26.07 28.92
C ALA A 334 -20.91 26.04 27.41
N CYS A 335 -20.74 24.89 26.77
CA CYS A 335 -20.95 24.68 25.34
C CYS A 335 -21.36 23.22 25.08
N VAL A 336 -22.45 23.00 24.33
CA VAL A 336 -22.81 21.66 23.84
C VAL A 336 -22.47 21.58 22.36
N VAL A 337 -21.62 20.63 21.99
CA VAL A 337 -21.21 20.38 20.60
C VAL A 337 -22.05 19.23 20.03
N GLU A 338 -22.54 19.39 18.81
CA GLU A 338 -23.37 18.37 18.16
C GLU A 338 -22.63 17.03 18.03
N SER A 339 -21.41 17.08 17.49
CA SER A 339 -20.52 15.93 17.47
C SER A 339 -19.06 16.33 17.35
N VAL A 340 -18.17 15.45 17.81
CA VAL A 340 -16.74 15.47 17.56
C VAL A 340 -16.38 14.15 16.89
N THR A 341 -16.00 14.19 15.61
CA THR A 341 -15.58 13.04 14.83
C THR A 341 -14.10 13.14 14.50
N ILE A 342 -13.31 12.17 14.96
CA ILE A 342 -11.89 12.03 14.69
C ILE A 342 -11.73 10.68 13.98
N ASN A 343 -11.60 10.72 12.65
CA ASN A 343 -11.66 9.53 11.81
C ASN A 343 -10.50 9.40 10.84
N ASN A 344 -9.90 8.22 10.70
CA ASN A 344 -8.91 7.99 9.63
C ASN A 344 -7.69 8.93 9.71
N ASN A 345 -7.26 9.31 10.91
CA ASN A 345 -6.11 10.19 11.13
C ASN A 345 -4.86 9.43 11.62
N ILE A 346 -3.70 10.06 11.45
CA ILE A 346 -2.47 9.71 12.15
C ILE A 346 -2.17 10.84 13.13
N ILE A 347 -2.20 10.56 14.43
CA ILE A 347 -2.03 11.55 15.49
C ILE A 347 -0.81 11.14 16.31
N ARG A 348 0.22 11.99 16.36
CA ARG A 348 1.52 11.61 16.92
C ARG A 348 2.25 12.73 17.60
N ASP A 349 3.26 12.38 18.40
CA ASP A 349 4.22 13.34 18.94
C ASP A 349 3.56 14.54 19.65
N MET A 350 2.49 14.24 20.41
CA MET A 350 1.79 15.22 21.23
C MET A 350 2.35 15.12 22.66
N SER A 351 2.66 16.24 23.30
CA SER A 351 3.26 16.23 24.64
C SER A 351 2.27 16.35 25.80
N CYS A 352 0.98 16.61 25.49
CA CYS A 352 -0.14 16.68 26.45
C CYS A 352 0.23 17.37 27.78
N THR A 353 1.03 18.43 27.72
CA THR A 353 1.58 19.09 28.90
C THR A 353 0.52 20.01 29.49
N GLY A 354 0.15 19.79 30.75
CA GLY A 354 -0.93 20.52 31.43
C GLY A 354 -2.35 20.23 30.93
N ALA A 355 -2.56 19.27 30.02
CA ALA A 355 -3.85 18.97 29.41
C ALA A 355 -4.04 17.48 29.10
N SER A 356 -5.30 17.03 29.02
CA SER A 356 -5.63 15.72 28.45
C SER A 356 -5.69 15.82 26.91
N LEU A 357 -5.58 14.71 26.18
CA LEU A 357 -5.60 14.78 24.70
C LEU A 357 -6.95 15.28 24.18
N ILE A 358 -8.05 14.73 24.69
CA ILE A 358 -9.40 15.28 24.51
C ILE A 358 -9.89 15.67 25.90
N ASP A 359 -10.16 16.94 26.12
CA ASP A 359 -10.33 17.51 27.47
C ASP A 359 -11.58 18.38 27.54
N TYR A 360 -12.70 17.73 27.89
CA TYR A 360 -13.96 18.38 28.21
C TYR A 360 -13.98 18.58 29.73
N ARG A 361 -13.53 19.75 30.14
CA ARG A 361 -13.20 20.08 31.52
C ARG A 361 -14.23 21.04 32.11
N ASN A 362 -14.27 21.05 33.45
CA ASN A 362 -15.02 21.99 34.29
C ASN A 362 -16.49 21.58 34.49
N ALA A 363 -16.94 21.67 35.75
CA ALA A 363 -18.32 21.37 36.13
C ALA A 363 -19.34 22.32 35.48
N THR A 364 -18.92 23.55 35.18
CA THR A 364 -19.72 24.51 34.42
C THR A 364 -19.38 24.51 32.93
N GLY A 365 -18.51 23.60 32.50
CA GLY A 365 -18.00 23.46 31.15
C GLY A 365 -19.01 22.82 30.18
N GLY A 366 -18.48 22.16 29.16
CA GLY A 366 -19.24 21.66 28.03
C GLY A 366 -18.87 20.24 27.65
N PHE A 367 -19.57 19.69 26.67
CA PHE A 367 -19.33 18.35 26.13
C PHE A 367 -19.85 18.24 24.69
N ALA A 368 -19.48 17.17 24.00
CA ALA A 368 -20.10 16.79 22.74
C ALA A 368 -21.15 15.70 22.96
N LYS A 369 -22.32 15.80 22.31
CA LYS A 369 -23.37 14.75 22.40
C LYS A 369 -22.85 13.41 21.87
N LEU A 370 -22.07 13.45 20.80
CA LEU A 370 -21.33 12.32 20.26
C LEU A 370 -19.85 12.66 20.15
N THR A 371 -18.98 11.84 20.74
CA THR A 371 -17.55 11.81 20.41
C THR A 371 -17.25 10.47 19.75
N ASP A 372 -16.90 10.48 18.46
CA ASP A 372 -16.60 9.29 17.66
C ASP A 372 -15.12 9.31 17.25
N ILE A 373 -14.36 8.36 17.78
CA ILE A 373 -12.91 8.21 17.56
C ILE A 373 -12.69 6.85 16.93
N ASN A 374 -12.49 6.85 15.60
CA ASN A 374 -12.44 5.61 14.85
C ASN A 374 -11.41 5.58 13.71
N ASN A 375 -10.84 4.39 13.46
CA ASN A 375 -9.90 4.19 12.36
C ASN A 375 -8.65 5.09 12.43
N ASN A 376 -8.20 5.46 13.64
CA ASN A 376 -7.02 6.31 13.81
C ASN A 376 -5.81 5.54 14.30
N THR A 377 -4.64 6.08 14.00
CA THR A 377 -3.37 5.65 14.58
C THR A 377 -2.86 6.73 15.51
N PHE A 378 -2.73 6.39 16.79
CA PHE A 378 -2.15 7.26 17.81
C PHE A 378 -0.80 6.71 18.23
N TYR A 379 0.26 7.51 18.18
CA TYR A 379 1.54 7.06 18.72
C TYR A 379 2.44 8.16 19.25
N ASN A 380 3.29 7.80 20.22
CA ASN A 380 4.17 8.75 20.89
C ASN A 380 3.40 9.95 21.47
N ILE A 381 2.27 9.67 22.10
CA ILE A 381 1.50 10.66 22.85
C ILE A 381 2.05 10.61 24.27
N THR A 382 2.89 11.59 24.61
CA THR A 382 3.64 11.61 25.86
C THR A 382 3.03 12.58 26.84
N THR A 383 3.30 12.38 28.13
CA THR A 383 2.96 13.31 29.20
C THR A 383 4.16 13.36 30.13
N ALA A 384 4.94 14.44 30.06
CA ALA A 384 6.17 14.55 30.82
C ALA A 384 5.96 15.13 32.23
N ASP A 385 4.82 15.76 32.48
CA ASP A 385 4.60 16.61 33.64
C ASP A 385 3.76 15.97 34.75
N ALA A 386 2.81 15.09 34.42
CA ALA A 386 2.01 14.34 35.38
C ALA A 386 1.14 13.27 34.70
N GLN A 387 0.38 12.53 35.52
CA GLN A 387 -0.74 11.72 35.09
C GLN A 387 -1.75 12.55 34.25
N ARG A 388 -2.15 12.03 33.09
CA ARG A 388 -3.21 12.62 32.24
C ARG A 388 -4.19 11.56 31.74
N ASP A 389 -5.19 12.05 31.03
CA ASP A 389 -6.23 11.24 30.41
C ASP A 389 -6.12 11.31 28.89
N LEU A 390 -6.41 10.20 28.20
CA LEU A 390 -6.60 10.23 26.74
C LEU A 390 -7.86 11.04 26.46
N ILE A 391 -8.92 10.73 27.19
CA ILE A 391 -10.20 11.41 27.11
C ILE A 391 -10.66 11.72 28.52
N ARG A 392 -10.81 13.02 28.79
CA ARG A 392 -11.43 13.55 29.99
C ARG A 392 -12.78 14.17 29.63
N ILE A 393 -13.81 13.75 30.34
CA ILE A 393 -15.15 14.33 30.29
C ILE A 393 -15.64 14.51 31.72
N ASP A 394 -15.62 15.75 32.20
CA ASP A 394 -16.09 16.09 33.55
C ASP A 394 -17.62 15.98 33.66
N ASN A 395 -18.11 15.92 34.90
CA ASN A 395 -19.54 16.09 35.17
C ASN A 395 -19.92 17.52 34.76
N VAL A 396 -21.04 17.73 34.06
CA VAL A 396 -21.45 19.06 33.61
C VAL A 396 -22.83 19.40 34.17
N THR A 397 -22.91 20.47 34.95
CA THR A 397 -24.15 20.92 35.61
C THR A 397 -24.89 22.00 34.83
N SER A 398 -24.24 22.65 33.86
CA SER A 398 -24.83 23.70 33.02
C SER A 398 -25.92 23.20 32.07
N PHE A 399 -25.99 21.89 31.83
CA PHE A 399 -26.87 21.27 30.82
C PHE A 399 -27.60 20.03 31.38
N PRO A 400 -28.38 20.16 32.46
CA PRO A 400 -28.93 19.01 33.21
C PRO A 400 -29.97 18.17 32.43
N ALA A 401 -30.54 18.72 31.34
CA ALA A 401 -31.56 18.05 30.53
C ALA A 401 -30.99 17.14 29.43
N HIS A 402 -29.68 17.17 29.17
CA HIS A 402 -29.07 16.37 28.11
C HIS A 402 -28.88 14.90 28.55
N THR A 403 -29.39 13.98 27.73
CA THR A 403 -29.28 12.52 27.94
C THR A 403 -28.88 11.83 26.63
N GLY A 404 -28.45 10.57 26.71
CA GLY A 404 -28.12 9.77 25.53
C GLY A 404 -26.81 10.18 24.84
N ASN A 405 -25.88 10.75 25.59
CA ASN A 405 -24.57 11.12 25.07
C ASN A 405 -23.73 9.86 24.81
N VAL A 406 -22.86 9.89 23.80
CA VAL A 406 -22.10 8.71 23.37
C VAL A 406 -20.62 9.05 23.16
N LEU A 407 -19.74 8.17 23.65
CA LEU A 407 -18.33 8.14 23.32
C LEU A 407 -18.01 6.79 22.68
N LYS A 408 -17.50 6.80 21.44
CA LYS A 408 -17.05 5.61 20.72
C LYS A 408 -15.55 5.66 20.50
N ILE A 409 -14.86 4.57 20.84
CA ILE A 409 -13.44 4.38 20.60
C ILE A 409 -13.29 3.04 19.88
N GLU A 410 -13.25 3.08 18.55
CA GLU A 410 -13.38 1.86 17.74
C GLU A 410 -12.35 1.74 16.63
N ARG A 411 -11.76 0.55 16.46
CA ARG A 411 -10.83 0.27 15.35
C ARG A 411 -9.67 1.27 15.29
N ASN A 412 -9.08 1.60 16.43
CA ASN A 412 -7.88 2.45 16.49
C ASN A 412 -6.65 1.61 16.83
N THR A 413 -5.48 2.07 16.41
CA THR A 413 -4.17 1.55 16.84
C THR A 413 -3.49 2.59 17.72
N PHE A 414 -3.31 2.27 19.01
CA PHE A 414 -2.57 3.08 19.97
C PHE A 414 -1.22 2.42 20.24
N ASN A 415 -0.13 3.14 20.09
CA ASN A 415 1.21 2.63 20.41
C ASN A 415 2.03 3.67 21.19
N ASN A 416 2.48 3.36 22.40
CA ASN A 416 3.17 4.33 23.25
C ASN A 416 2.34 5.61 23.46
N VAL A 417 1.11 5.40 23.96
CA VAL A 417 0.14 6.45 24.25
C VAL A 417 -0.03 6.55 25.75
N LEU A 418 0.25 7.74 26.29
CA LEU A 418 0.26 8.09 27.71
C LEU A 418 1.19 7.20 28.54
N SER A 419 2.48 7.25 28.20
CA SER A 419 3.53 6.43 28.83
C SER A 419 3.88 6.80 30.27
N TYR A 420 3.25 7.83 30.86
CA TYR A 420 3.40 8.13 32.28
C TYR A 420 2.58 7.16 33.13
N ALA A 421 3.22 6.58 34.15
CA ALA A 421 2.58 5.60 35.03
C ALA A 421 1.29 6.16 35.66
N ASN A 422 0.28 5.30 35.74
CA ASN A 422 -1.06 5.62 36.21
C ASN A 422 -1.90 6.56 35.31
N SER A 423 -1.44 6.95 34.13
CA SER A 423 -2.31 7.65 33.18
C SER A 423 -3.54 6.82 32.81
N ARG A 424 -4.61 7.49 32.38
CA ARG A 424 -5.90 6.83 32.09
C ARG A 424 -6.30 7.03 30.65
N TYR A 425 -6.96 6.06 30.06
CA TYR A 425 -7.62 6.31 28.78
C TYR A 425 -8.94 7.07 28.98
N LEU A 426 -9.62 6.85 30.10
CA LEU A 426 -10.92 7.42 30.38
C LEU A 426 -10.97 8.06 31.77
N TYR A 427 -11.31 9.34 31.80
CA TYR A 427 -11.82 10.02 33.00
C TYR A 427 -13.16 10.65 32.67
N ALA A 428 -14.22 9.83 32.76
CA ALA A 428 -15.56 10.21 32.32
C ALA A 428 -16.55 10.24 33.48
N ARG A 429 -17.21 11.38 33.66
CA ARG A 429 -18.15 11.66 34.77
C ARG A 429 -19.47 12.29 34.31
N LEU A 430 -19.63 12.50 33.00
CA LEU A 430 -20.87 13.02 32.43
C LEU A 430 -22.03 12.04 32.68
N THR A 431 -23.15 12.57 33.18
CA THR A 431 -24.37 11.80 33.38
C THR A 431 -24.93 11.32 32.04
N SER A 432 -25.43 10.08 31.98
CA SER A 432 -26.01 9.49 30.76
C SER A 432 -25.03 9.47 29.57
N LEU A 433 -23.77 9.07 29.81
CA LEU A 433 -22.77 8.82 28.78
C LEU A 433 -22.60 7.31 28.52
N GLY A 434 -22.96 6.86 27.32
CA GLY A 434 -22.67 5.52 26.83
C GLY A 434 -21.28 5.45 26.20
N ILE A 435 -20.37 4.67 26.78
CA ILE A 435 -19.00 4.51 26.27
C ILE A 435 -18.85 3.13 25.60
N THR A 436 -18.38 3.10 24.34
CA THR A 436 -17.97 1.88 23.64
C THR A 436 -16.48 1.87 23.34
N VAL A 437 -15.82 0.75 23.61
CA VAL A 437 -14.38 0.54 23.34
C VAL A 437 -14.18 -0.79 22.61
N ASN A 438 -14.15 -0.77 21.28
CA ASN A 438 -14.21 -1.99 20.48
C ASN A 438 -13.09 -2.11 19.43
N ASN A 439 -12.57 -3.32 19.27
CA ASN A 439 -11.67 -3.68 18.16
C ASN A 439 -10.44 -2.76 18.03
N ASN A 440 -9.89 -2.27 19.15
CA ASN A 440 -8.67 -1.46 19.14
C ASN A 440 -7.42 -2.33 19.37
N ILE A 441 -6.28 -1.91 18.83
CA ILE A 441 -4.97 -2.38 19.31
C ILE A 441 -4.44 -1.33 20.30
N ILE A 442 -4.14 -1.76 21.52
CA ILE A 442 -3.40 -0.95 22.50
C ILE A 442 -2.06 -1.64 22.75
N ALA A 443 -1.00 -1.02 22.27
CA ALA A 443 0.36 -1.51 22.34
C ALA A 443 1.25 -0.59 23.18
N ASN A 444 2.14 -1.17 23.98
CA ASN A 444 3.20 -0.47 24.70
C ASN A 444 2.66 0.71 25.53
N SER A 445 1.66 0.45 26.38
CA SER A 445 1.04 1.48 27.22
C SER A 445 1.10 1.11 28.69
N LEU A 446 1.50 2.07 29.52
CA LEU A 446 1.48 1.97 30.98
C LEU A 446 0.17 2.51 31.60
N ALA A 447 -0.76 2.96 30.75
CA ALA A 447 -2.06 3.45 31.18
C ALA A 447 -3.02 2.29 31.52
N TYR A 448 -4.21 2.65 31.99
CA TYR A 448 -5.34 1.76 32.20
C TYR A 448 -6.64 2.45 31.80
N TYR A 449 -7.77 1.75 31.82
CA TYR A 449 -9.04 2.37 31.43
C TYR A 449 -9.44 3.51 32.36
N SER A 450 -9.66 3.24 33.65
CA SER A 450 -10.04 4.28 34.61
C SER A 450 -10.00 3.79 36.06
N ASP A 451 -9.80 4.71 36.99
CA ASP A 451 -10.04 4.57 38.43
C ASP A 451 -11.27 5.36 38.88
N GLN A 452 -11.92 6.06 37.95
CA GLN A 452 -13.06 6.91 38.25
C GLN A 452 -14.33 6.07 38.41
N SER A 453 -15.05 6.31 39.50
CA SER A 453 -16.17 5.45 39.87
C SER A 453 -17.38 5.51 38.97
N THR A 454 -17.62 6.72 38.49
CA THR A 454 -18.72 7.09 37.60
C THR A 454 -18.43 6.79 36.13
N THR A 455 -17.22 6.35 35.77
CA THR A 455 -16.93 5.92 34.39
C THR A 455 -17.57 4.56 34.14
N THR A 456 -18.55 4.52 33.25
CA THR A 456 -19.28 3.31 32.87
C THR A 456 -19.02 2.99 31.41
N ILE A 457 -18.30 1.90 31.16
CA ILE A 457 -18.07 1.38 29.81
C ILE A 457 -19.24 0.47 29.49
N ALA A 458 -20.12 0.91 28.60
CA ALA A 458 -21.34 0.19 28.24
C ALA A 458 -21.02 -1.05 27.38
N GLN A 459 -19.99 -0.95 26.53
CA GLN A 459 -19.51 -2.07 25.74
C GLN A 459 -18.00 -2.00 25.59
N ILE A 460 -17.35 -3.15 25.81
CA ILE A 460 -15.94 -3.38 25.51
C ILE A 460 -15.84 -4.74 24.82
N SER A 461 -15.12 -4.85 23.71
CA SER A 461 -15.09 -6.11 22.94
C SER A 461 -13.98 -6.14 21.88
N GLY A 462 -13.35 -7.29 21.69
CA GLY A 462 -12.48 -7.57 20.54
C GLY A 462 -11.18 -6.74 20.48
N ASN A 463 -10.77 -6.14 21.60
CA ASN A 463 -9.53 -5.37 21.69
C ASN A 463 -8.31 -6.31 21.78
N ASN A 464 -7.13 -5.80 21.43
CA ASN A 464 -5.84 -6.47 21.64
C ASN A 464 -4.94 -5.60 22.53
N TYR A 465 -4.30 -6.23 23.53
CA TYR A 465 -3.43 -5.57 24.51
C TYR A 465 -2.02 -6.16 24.47
N PHE A 466 -1.08 -5.48 23.81
CA PHE A 466 0.32 -5.92 23.74
C PHE A 466 1.20 -5.01 24.60
N ASN A 467 1.94 -5.58 25.57
CA ASN A 467 2.69 -4.77 26.56
C ASN A 467 1.79 -3.71 27.23
N ALA A 468 0.55 -4.08 27.56
CA ALA A 468 -0.49 -3.20 28.09
C ALA A 468 -1.35 -3.91 29.14
N ALA A 469 -0.71 -4.63 30.07
CA ALA A 469 -1.38 -5.54 31.00
C ALA A 469 -2.45 -4.87 31.88
N SER A 470 -2.27 -3.58 32.19
CA SER A 470 -3.19 -2.84 33.05
C SER A 470 -4.59 -2.63 32.44
N PHE A 471 -4.81 -2.93 31.16
CA PHE A 471 -6.13 -2.82 30.55
C PHE A 471 -7.02 -4.04 30.80
N TYR A 472 -6.45 -5.17 31.20
CA TYR A 472 -7.20 -6.40 31.51
C TYR A 472 -6.88 -6.97 32.90
N ASP A 473 -6.12 -6.22 33.70
CA ASP A 473 -5.79 -6.56 35.09
C ASP A 473 -7.00 -6.33 36.02
N ILE A 474 -7.45 -7.41 36.66
CA ILE A 474 -8.59 -7.41 37.59
C ILE A 474 -8.37 -6.55 38.84
N ALA A 475 -7.11 -6.19 39.16
CA ALA A 475 -6.81 -5.28 40.25
C ALA A 475 -7.13 -3.82 39.91
N LYS A 476 -7.30 -3.49 38.61
CA LYS A 476 -7.73 -2.16 38.19
C LYS A 476 -9.24 -2.02 38.37
N ARG A 477 -9.67 -0.82 38.72
CA ARG A 477 -11.10 -0.55 38.94
C ARG A 477 -11.92 -0.72 37.66
N LYS A 478 -11.38 -0.29 36.51
CA LYS A 478 -11.95 -0.52 35.18
C LYS A 478 -10.91 -1.24 34.35
N PHE A 479 -11.32 -2.37 33.81
CA PHE A 479 -10.53 -3.27 32.97
C PHE A 479 -11.47 -3.89 31.91
N ASP A 480 -10.90 -4.59 30.93
CA ASP A 480 -11.66 -5.33 29.93
C ASP A 480 -12.32 -6.56 30.54
N VAL A 481 -13.62 -6.43 30.84
CA VAL A 481 -14.45 -7.49 31.42
C VAL A 481 -15.03 -8.45 30.39
N ALA A 482 -14.89 -8.18 29.09
CA ALA A 482 -15.59 -8.96 28.05
C ALA A 482 -14.97 -10.35 27.83
N GLY A 483 -13.71 -10.54 28.22
CA GLY A 483 -13.01 -11.83 28.14
C GLY A 483 -12.73 -12.32 26.71
N ASN A 484 -13.15 -11.59 25.68
CA ASN A 484 -12.91 -11.89 24.27
C ASN A 484 -11.79 -11.03 23.65
N TYR A 485 -10.96 -10.42 24.49
CA TYR A 485 -9.77 -9.70 24.06
C TYR A 485 -8.60 -10.65 23.77
N THR A 486 -7.56 -10.13 23.13
CA THR A 486 -6.30 -10.84 22.89
C THR A 486 -5.12 -10.08 23.49
N THR A 487 -3.98 -10.74 23.65
CA THR A 487 -2.71 -10.14 24.12
C THR A 487 -1.55 -10.40 23.14
N LEU A 488 -1.91 -10.54 21.86
CA LEU A 488 -1.00 -10.92 20.79
C LEU A 488 -0.05 -9.78 20.44
N ASP A 489 1.20 -10.11 20.13
CA ASP A 489 2.12 -9.17 19.48
C ASP A 489 1.60 -8.81 18.08
N PRO A 490 1.32 -7.54 17.78
CA PRO A 490 0.90 -7.11 16.45
C PRO A 490 1.95 -7.34 15.36
N ALA A 491 3.22 -7.53 15.73
CA ALA A 491 4.36 -7.64 14.81
C ALA A 491 4.38 -6.46 13.81
N PHE A 492 4.30 -5.24 14.34
CA PHE A 492 4.30 -4.02 13.51
C PHE A 492 5.56 -3.94 12.65
N LEU A 493 5.38 -3.66 11.36
CA LEU A 493 6.46 -3.68 10.38
C LEU A 493 7.59 -2.66 10.67
N ASN A 494 7.26 -1.40 10.98
CA ASN A 494 8.25 -0.36 11.30
C ASN A 494 7.62 0.78 12.11
N VAL A 495 7.58 0.62 13.43
CA VAL A 495 7.04 1.62 14.36
C VAL A 495 7.78 2.95 14.29
N ALA A 496 9.12 2.94 14.20
CA ALA A 496 9.93 4.15 14.17
C ALA A 496 9.66 5.02 12.92
N GLY A 497 9.35 4.38 11.79
CA GLY A 497 8.91 5.05 10.57
C GLY A 497 7.41 5.35 10.51
N GLY A 498 6.66 5.18 11.60
CA GLY A 498 5.22 5.40 11.64
C GLY A 498 4.39 4.38 10.85
N ASN A 499 4.97 3.23 10.52
CA ASN A 499 4.32 2.15 9.78
C ASN A 499 3.90 1.03 10.72
N PHE A 500 2.60 1.01 11.03
CA PHE A 500 1.99 0.05 11.95
C PHE A 500 1.35 -1.14 11.22
N THR A 501 1.73 -1.42 9.96
CA THR A 501 1.25 -2.61 9.23
C THR A 501 1.38 -3.85 10.11
N VAL A 502 0.26 -4.54 10.33
CA VAL A 502 0.14 -5.66 11.28
C VAL A 502 0.63 -6.94 10.62
N GLY A 503 1.67 -7.56 11.19
CA GLY A 503 2.19 -8.86 10.74
C GLY A 503 1.43 -10.05 11.34
N ASN A 504 0.71 -9.86 12.44
CA ASN A 504 -0.02 -10.95 13.11
C ASN A 504 -1.30 -11.37 12.34
N GLU A 505 -1.35 -12.62 11.88
CA GLU A 505 -2.45 -13.15 11.07
C GLU A 505 -3.81 -13.18 11.80
N LEU A 506 -3.83 -13.45 13.10
CA LEU A 506 -5.09 -13.49 13.86
C LEU A 506 -5.71 -12.11 14.01
N LEU A 507 -4.88 -11.10 14.30
CA LEU A 507 -5.35 -9.71 14.39
C LEU A 507 -5.82 -9.17 13.03
N LYS A 508 -5.18 -9.59 11.93
CA LYS A 508 -5.65 -9.30 10.58
C LYS A 508 -7.01 -9.94 10.31
N ALA A 509 -7.17 -11.23 10.64
CA ALA A 509 -8.42 -11.96 10.44
C ALA A 509 -9.59 -11.35 11.25
N SER A 510 -9.34 -10.92 12.48
CA SER A 510 -10.35 -10.25 13.33
C SER A 510 -10.58 -8.78 12.99
N LYS A 511 -9.76 -8.19 12.10
CA LYS A 511 -9.78 -6.75 11.75
C LYS A 511 -9.65 -5.85 12.98
N THR A 512 -8.79 -6.24 13.93
CA THR A 512 -8.55 -5.50 15.17
C THR A 512 -7.51 -4.41 14.93
N GLY A 513 -7.81 -3.17 15.31
CA GLY A 513 -6.95 -2.00 15.12
C GLY A 513 -7.39 -1.08 13.98
N ASP A 514 -6.55 -0.11 13.66
CA ASP A 514 -6.76 0.82 12.53
C ASP A 514 -6.72 0.06 11.19
N PRO A 515 -7.81 0.08 10.39
CA PRO A 515 -7.89 -0.62 9.12
C PRO A 515 -6.81 -0.24 8.11
N ARG A 516 -6.17 0.95 8.23
CA ARG A 516 -5.04 1.36 7.36
C ARG A 516 -3.90 0.35 7.37
N TRP A 517 -3.74 -0.38 8.47
CA TRP A 517 -2.62 -1.26 8.73
C TRP A 517 -2.96 -2.75 8.65
N ILE A 518 -4.24 -3.07 8.40
CA ILE A 518 -4.73 -4.43 8.23
C ILE A 518 -4.77 -4.72 6.73
N LYS A 519 -3.70 -5.33 6.21
CA LYS A 519 -3.49 -5.60 4.78
C LYS A 519 -3.47 -7.07 4.45
#